data_AF-A0A8B7UVX5-F1
#
_entry.id   AF-A0A8B7UVX5-F1
#
_cell.length_a   1.000
_cell.length_b   1.000
_cell.length_c   1.000
_cell.angle_alpha   90.00
_cell.angle_beta   90.00
_cell.angle_gamma   90.00
#
_symmetry.space_group_name_H-M   'P 1'
#
loop_
_entity.id
_entity.type
_entity.pdbx_description
1 polymer ?
#
loop_
_entity_poly.entity_id
_entity_poly.type
_entity_poly.pdbx_seq_one_letter_code
_entity_poly.pdbx_strand_id
1 'polypeptide(L)'
;MDAAEVEFLAEKELVTIIPNFSLDKIYLIGGELGPFNPGLPVDVPLWLAINLKQRQKCRLLPPEWMDVEKLEKMRDRERKEETFTPVPSPYYMELTKLLLNHKSFFTPVSTETPI
;
A
#
# COMPACT_ATOMS: atom_id res chain seq x y z
N MET A 1 7.72 11.35 20.20
CA MET A 1 6.69 10.60 19.48
C MET A 1 6.78 9.15 19.89
N ASP A 2 5.65 8.53 20.20
CA ASP A 2 5.57 7.09 20.41
C ASP A 2 5.31 6.36 19.08
N ALA A 3 5.36 5.03 19.09
CA ALA A 3 5.15 4.23 17.88
C ALA A 3 3.73 4.37 17.30
N ALA A 4 2.72 4.65 18.14
CA ALA A 4 1.35 4.80 17.71
C ALA A 4 1.14 6.13 16.95
N GLU A 5 1.80 7.21 17.39
CA GLU A 5 1.80 8.49 16.67
C GLU A 5 2.46 8.37 15.29
N VAL A 6 3.55 7.60 15.17
CA VAL A 6 4.20 7.36 13.86
C VAL A 6 3.30 6.54 12.94
N GLU A 7 2.64 5.49 13.46
CA GLU A 7 1.68 4.69 12.69
C GLU A 7 0.50 5.55 12.19
N PHE A 8 -0.04 6.43 13.03
CA PHE A 8 -1.08 7.39 12.65
C PHE A 8 -0.63 8.36 11.54
N LEU A 9 0.63 8.78 11.54
CA LEU A 9 1.17 9.63 10.47
C LEU A 9 1.35 8.85 9.16
N ALA A 10 1.84 7.61 9.24
CA ALA A 10 2.02 6.73 8.09
C ALA A 10 0.70 6.38 7.39
N GLU A 11 -0.41 6.34 8.12
CA GLU A 11 -1.75 6.07 7.58
C GLU A 11 -2.26 7.08 6.54
N LYS A 12 -1.60 8.23 6.42
CA LYS A 12 -1.91 9.26 5.41
C LYS A 12 -1.35 8.92 4.03
N GLU A 13 -0.40 8.00 3.94
CA GLU A 13 0.18 7.58 2.67
C GLU A 13 -0.90 7.00 1.75
N LEU A 14 -0.79 7.30 0.46
CA LEU A 14 -1.71 6.81 -0.55
C LEU A 14 -1.35 5.38 -0.96
N VAL A 15 -2.37 4.54 -1.06
CA VAL A 15 -2.27 3.17 -1.55
C VAL A 15 -3.39 2.89 -2.55
N THR A 16 -3.10 2.05 -3.53
CA THR A 16 -4.07 1.69 -4.56
C THR A 16 -4.91 0.50 -4.11
N ILE A 17 -6.23 0.62 -4.26
CA ILE A 17 -7.19 -0.45 -4.02
C ILE A 17 -8.03 -0.73 -5.26
N ILE A 18 -8.55 -1.95 -5.34
CA ILE A 18 -9.62 -2.32 -6.27
C ILE A 18 -10.89 -2.56 -5.44
N PRO A 19 -11.88 -1.66 -5.46
CA PRO A 19 -13.12 -1.82 -4.72
C PRO A 19 -14.04 -2.83 -5.42
N ASN A 20 -14.96 -3.41 -4.65
CA ASN A 20 -16.02 -4.30 -5.17
C ASN A 20 -17.43 -3.68 -5.03
N PHE A 21 -17.50 -2.38 -4.78
CA PHE A 21 -18.72 -1.61 -4.60
C PHE A 21 -18.69 -0.36 -5.47
N SER A 22 -19.87 0.19 -5.74
CA SER A 22 -20.02 1.48 -6.42
C SER A 22 -20.34 2.56 -5.40
N LEU A 23 -19.65 3.69 -5.50
CA LEU A 23 -19.90 4.89 -4.71
C LEU A 23 -19.38 6.11 -5.48
N ASP A 24 -20.19 7.17 -5.54
CA ASP A 24 -19.79 8.44 -6.12
C ASP A 24 -18.66 9.10 -5.33
N LYS A 25 -18.13 10.21 -5.86
CA LYS A 25 -17.09 10.98 -5.19
C LYS A 25 -17.50 11.38 -3.77
N ILE A 26 -16.58 11.20 -2.83
CA ILE A 26 -16.72 11.64 -1.44
C ILE A 26 -15.85 12.89 -1.25
N TYR A 27 -16.42 13.93 -0.67
CA TYR A 27 -15.72 15.16 -0.34
C TYR A 27 -15.40 15.17 1.15
N LEU A 28 -14.12 14.96 1.51
CA LEU A 28 -13.61 15.04 2.87
C LEU A 28 -12.94 16.39 3.11
N ILE A 29 -12.74 16.75 4.38
CA ILE A 29 -11.99 17.95 4.76
C ILE A 29 -10.57 17.93 4.17
N GLY A 30 -9.97 16.74 4.06
CA GLY A 30 -8.63 16.53 3.51
C GLY A 30 -8.55 16.32 1.99
N GLY A 31 -9.67 16.42 1.25
CA GLY A 31 -9.70 16.25 -0.21
C GLY A 31 -10.83 15.35 -0.72
N GLU A 32 -10.81 15.06 -2.02
CA GLU A 32 -11.78 14.20 -2.69
C GLU A 32 -11.29 12.76 -2.78
N LEU A 33 -12.20 11.79 -2.63
CA LEU A 33 -11.93 10.36 -2.86
C LEU A 33 -12.93 9.76 -3.83
N GLY A 34 -12.47 8.84 -4.67
CA GLY A 34 -13.29 8.18 -5.68
C GLY A 34 -13.37 8.95 -7.01
N PRO A 35 -14.30 8.59 -7.91
CA PRO A 35 -15.39 7.63 -7.70
C PRO A 35 -14.88 6.20 -7.47
N PHE A 36 -15.60 5.44 -6.66
CA PHE A 36 -15.33 4.02 -6.44
C PHE A 36 -16.14 3.23 -7.46
N ASN A 37 -15.45 2.69 -8.45
CA ASN A 37 -16.06 1.84 -9.47
C ASN A 37 -15.61 0.38 -9.27
N PRO A 38 -16.52 -0.60 -9.18
CA PRO A 38 -16.15 -1.99 -8.99
C PRO A 38 -15.12 -2.46 -10.03
N GLY A 39 -14.04 -3.08 -9.57
CA GLY A 39 -13.00 -3.63 -10.44
C GLY A 39 -12.00 -2.63 -11.02
N LEU A 40 -12.18 -1.32 -10.81
CA LEU A 40 -11.24 -0.31 -11.26
C LEU A 40 -10.32 0.15 -10.12
N PRO A 41 -9.00 0.25 -10.34
CA PRO A 41 -8.07 0.78 -9.34
C PRO A 41 -8.40 2.23 -8.95
N VAL A 42 -8.26 2.53 -7.66
CA VAL A 42 -8.39 3.89 -7.11
C VAL A 42 -7.43 4.09 -5.96
N ASP A 43 -6.80 5.26 -5.90
CA ASP A 43 -5.89 5.62 -4.81
C ASP A 43 -6.66 6.20 -3.64
N VAL A 44 -6.36 5.69 -2.44
CA VAL A 44 -6.96 6.14 -1.19
C VAL A 44 -5.92 6.18 -0.08
N PRO A 45 -6.15 6.98 0.97
CA PRO A 45 -5.33 6.92 2.18
C PRO A 45 -5.35 5.52 2.81
N LEU A 46 -4.22 5.11 3.39
CA LEU A 46 -4.06 3.77 3.97
C LEU A 46 -5.08 3.46 5.07
N TRP A 47 -5.43 4.41 5.94
CA TRP A 47 -6.47 4.20 6.96
C TRP A 47 -7.81 3.77 6.36
N LEU A 48 -8.18 4.33 5.20
CA LEU A 48 -9.41 3.99 4.51
C LEU A 48 -9.27 2.63 3.81
N ALA A 49 -8.12 2.38 3.18
CA ALA A 49 -7.82 1.12 2.52
C ALA A 49 -7.94 -0.07 3.49
N ILE A 50 -7.37 0.06 4.70
CA ILE A 50 -7.44 -0.95 5.76
C ILE A 50 -8.88 -1.12 6.24
N ASN A 51 -9.61 -0.03 6.48
CA ASN A 51 -11.01 -0.09 6.92
C ASN A 51 -11.90 -0.82 5.90
N LEU A 52 -11.74 -0.52 4.62
CA LEU A 52 -12.46 -1.20 3.53
C LEU A 52 -12.04 -2.66 3.42
N LYS A 53 -10.76 -2.97 3.62
CA LYS A 53 -10.24 -4.34 3.57
C LYS A 53 -10.82 -5.22 4.68
N GLN A 54 -10.87 -4.72 5.91
CA GLN A 54 -11.48 -5.41 7.06
C GLN A 54 -12.96 -5.73 6.82
N ARG A 55 -13.66 -4.86 6.08
CA ARG A 55 -15.06 -5.04 5.66
C ARG A 55 -15.23 -5.86 4.39
N GLN A 56 -14.15 -6.43 3.85
CA GLN A 56 -14.14 -7.21 2.59
C GLN A 56 -14.68 -6.43 1.38
N LYS A 57 -14.53 -5.10 1.38
CA LYS A 57 -15.02 -4.20 0.31
C LYS A 57 -13.99 -3.85 -0.76
N CYS A 58 -12.75 -4.29 -0.60
CA CYS A 58 -11.70 -4.04 -1.57
C CYS A 58 -10.60 -5.11 -1.54
N ARG A 59 -9.81 -5.10 -2.60
CA ARG A 59 -8.52 -5.75 -2.70
C ARG A 59 -7.42 -4.68 -2.67
N LEU A 60 -6.45 -4.83 -1.76
CA LEU A 60 -5.26 -3.99 -1.71
C LEU A 60 -4.29 -4.41 -2.82
N LEU A 61 -3.67 -3.44 -3.50
CA LEU A 61 -2.53 -3.68 -4.38
C LEU A 61 -1.21 -3.38 -3.66
N PRO A 62 -0.14 -4.16 -3.92
CA PRO A 62 1.20 -3.81 -3.45
C PRO A 62 1.62 -2.44 -3.99
N PRO A 63 2.26 -1.60 -3.16
CA PRO A 63 3.09 -0.52 -3.65
C PRO A 63 4.18 -1.05 -4.60
N GLU A 64 4.58 -0.25 -5.58
CA GLU A 64 5.52 -0.65 -6.64
C GLU A 64 6.91 -1.06 -6.12
N TRP A 65 7.30 -0.54 -4.96
CA TRP A 65 8.55 -0.87 -4.28
C TRP A 65 8.47 -2.19 -3.50
N MET A 66 7.26 -2.67 -3.20
CA MET A 66 7.02 -3.92 -2.46
C MET A 66 7.11 -5.15 -3.39
N ASP A 67 8.12 -5.14 -4.25
CA ASP A 67 8.47 -6.20 -5.18
C ASP A 67 9.70 -6.95 -4.68
N VAL A 68 9.69 -8.28 -4.80
CA VAL A 68 10.73 -9.13 -4.22
C VAL A 68 12.09 -8.83 -4.84
N GLU A 69 12.17 -8.72 -6.17
CA GLU A 69 13.43 -8.49 -6.86
C GLU A 69 14.01 -7.11 -6.54
N LYS A 70 13.16 -6.08 -6.47
CA LYS A 70 13.58 -4.73 -6.08
C LYS A 70 14.10 -4.70 -4.64
N LEU A 71 13.40 -5.36 -3.72
CA LEU A 71 13.78 -5.41 -2.31
C LEU A 71 15.10 -6.19 -2.09
N GLU A 72 15.34 -7.26 -2.84
CA GLU A 72 16.62 -7.98 -2.79
C GLU A 72 17.78 -7.11 -3.27
N LYS A 73 17.60 -6.36 -4.36
CA LYS A 73 18.60 -5.40 -4.86
C LYS A 73 18.87 -4.29 -3.83
N MET A 74 17.82 -3.75 -3.20
CA MET A 74 17.96 -2.74 -2.13
C MET A 74 18.72 -3.30 -0.92
N ARG A 75 18.39 -4.52 -0.47
CA ARG A 75 19.10 -5.20 0.62
C ARG A 75 20.59 -5.38 0.33
N ASP A 76 20.92 -5.80 -0.88
CA ASP A 76 22.32 -6.05 -1.26
C ASP A 76 23.11 -4.76 -1.45
N ARG A 77 22.46 -3.67 -1.87
CA ARG A 77 23.06 -2.32 -1.89
C ARG A 77 23.32 -1.80 -0.48
N GLU A 78 22.32 -1.91 0.41
CA GLU A 78 22.44 -1.47 1.81
C GLU A 78 23.59 -2.17 2.53
N ARG A 79 23.84 -3.45 2.24
CA ARG A 79 24.97 -4.20 2.83
C ARG A 79 26.35 -3.76 2.33
N LYS A 80 26.43 -3.07 1.19
CA LYS A 80 27.70 -2.66 0.56
C LYS A 80 28.07 -1.23 0.89
N GLU A 81 27.09 -0.37 1.13
CA GLU A 81 27.33 1.02 1.49
C GLU A 81 27.54 1.16 3.00
N GLU A 82 28.51 1.98 3.41
CA GLU A 82 28.77 2.27 4.83
C GLU A 82 27.88 3.41 5.38
N THR A 83 27.15 4.07 4.48
CA THR A 83 26.22 5.17 4.78
C THR A 83 24.78 4.75 4.52
N PHE A 84 23.82 5.45 5.15
CA PHE A 84 22.41 5.20 4.92
C PHE A 84 22.04 5.35 3.44
N THR A 85 21.49 4.28 2.86
CA THR A 85 21.01 4.31 1.48
C THR A 85 19.56 4.80 1.42
N PRO A 86 19.10 5.35 0.28
CA PRO A 86 17.73 5.86 0.19
C PRO A 86 16.71 4.72 0.26
N VAL A 87 15.72 4.90 1.14
CA VAL A 87 14.59 3.99 1.36
C VAL A 87 13.42 4.27 0.40
N PRO A 88 12.55 3.28 0.12
CA PRO A 88 11.49 3.43 -0.88
C PRO A 88 10.32 4.33 -0.46
N SER A 89 10.06 4.45 0.84
CA SER A 89 9.05 5.35 1.42
C SER A 89 9.51 5.80 2.81
N PRO A 90 9.19 7.03 3.25
CA PRO A 90 9.52 7.49 4.60
C PRO A 90 8.95 6.59 5.72
N TYR A 91 7.82 5.94 5.46
CA TYR A 91 7.09 5.10 6.43
C TYR A 91 7.06 3.62 6.03
N TYR A 92 8.11 3.13 5.34
CA TYR A 92 8.12 1.78 4.78
C TYR A 92 7.89 0.68 5.83
N MET A 93 8.28 0.89 7.09
CA MET A 93 8.08 -0.07 8.18
C MET A 93 6.60 -0.21 8.56
N GLU A 94 5.93 0.90 8.81
CA GLU A 94 4.51 0.97 9.15
C GLU A 94 3.65 0.46 7.98
N LEU A 95 3.97 0.90 6.75
CA LEU A 95 3.31 0.44 5.53
C LEU A 95 3.41 -1.08 5.40
N THR A 96 4.62 -1.64 5.55
CA THR A 96 4.83 -3.08 5.42
C THR A 96 4.06 -3.85 6.49
N LYS A 97 4.12 -3.41 7.75
CA LYS A 97 3.40 -4.02 8.88
C LYS A 97 1.89 -4.03 8.63
N LEU A 98 1.30 -2.87 8.35
CA LEU A 98 -0.15 -2.72 8.16
C LEU A 98 -0.64 -3.49 6.93
N LEU A 99 0.07 -3.38 5.80
CA LEU A 99 -0.29 -4.07 4.58
C LEU A 99 -0.20 -5.59 4.77
N LEU A 100 0.89 -6.12 5.32
CA LEU A 100 1.10 -7.55 5.55
C LEU A 100 0.07 -8.15 6.52
N ASN A 101 -0.22 -7.45 7.63
CA ASN A 101 -1.17 -7.92 8.63
C ASN A 101 -2.61 -8.02 8.10
N HIS A 102 -2.97 -7.17 7.14
CA HIS A 102 -4.29 -7.17 6.50
C HIS A 102 -4.32 -7.88 5.13
N LYS A 103 -3.25 -8.60 4.75
CA LYS A 103 -3.26 -9.47 3.56
C LYS A 103 -4.08 -10.72 3.86
N SER A 104 -5.15 -10.90 3.09
CA SER A 104 -5.73 -12.24 2.90
C SER A 104 -5.30 -12.89 1.60
N PHE A 105 -4.86 -12.15 0.57
CA PHE A 105 -4.26 -12.68 -0.66
C PHE A 105 -3.62 -11.52 -1.42
N PHE A 106 -2.29 -11.43 -1.42
CA PHE A 106 -1.60 -10.82 -2.55
C PHE A 106 -1.41 -11.97 -3.52
N THR A 107 -2.19 -12.04 -4.61
CA THR A 107 -1.73 -12.92 -5.68
C THR A 107 -0.46 -12.28 -6.21
N PRO A 108 0.68 -12.99 -6.27
CA PRO A 108 1.78 -12.52 -7.07
C PRO A 108 1.21 -12.23 -8.46
N VAL A 109 1.63 -11.13 -9.08
CA VAL A 109 1.47 -11.00 -10.53
C VAL A 109 2.23 -12.20 -11.07
N SER A 110 1.51 -13.24 -11.49
CA SER A 110 2.11 -14.42 -12.09
C SER A 110 3.00 -13.94 -13.21
N THR A 111 4.27 -14.27 -13.12
CA THR A 111 5.21 -14.26 -14.24
C THR A 111 4.49 -14.81 -15.46
N GLU A 112 4.26 -13.96 -16.46
CA GLU A 112 3.70 -14.34 -17.74
C GLU A 112 4.54 -15.50 -18.29
N THR A 113 3.93 -16.67 -18.47
CA THR A 113 4.48 -17.74 -19.29
C THR A 113 4.47 -17.28 -20.74
N PRO A 114 5.62 -17.18 -21.43
CA PRO A 114 5.61 -16.95 -22.86
C PRO A 114 5.09 -18.20 -23.57
N ILE A 115 4.15 -17.98 -24.49
CA ILE A 115 3.68 -18.95 -25.50
C ILE A 115 4.78 -19.14 -26.54
#